data_AF-A0A3M1F5Z2-F1
#
_entry.id   AF-A0A3M1F5Z2-F1
#
_cell.length_a   1.000
_cell.length_b   1.000
_cell.length_c   1.000
_cell.angle_alpha   90.00
_cell.angle_beta   90.00
_cell.angle_gamma   90.00
#
_symmetry.space_group_name_H-M   'P 1'
#
loop_
_entity.id
_entity.type
_entity.pdbx_description
1 polymer ?
#
loop_
_entity_poly.entity_id
_entity_poly.type
_entity_poly.pdbx_seq_one_letter_code
_entity_poly.pdbx_strand_id
1 'polypeptide(L)' 'MAGGDAMILDGRKFEAPVTIETEVCIVGSGAGGAVLGKELAEAGVDVVILEAGGHFGRADYGAE' A
#
# COMPACT_ATOMS: atom_id res chain seq x y z
N MET A 1 -11.21 6.86 -13.68
CA MET A 1 -11.62 8.03 -12.87
C MET A 1 -12.78 7.65 -11.95
N ALA A 2 -12.45 7.30 -10.70
CA ALA A 2 -13.28 7.51 -9.52
C ALA A 2 -12.30 7.43 -8.34
N GLY A 3 -12.15 8.55 -7.61
CA GLY A 3 -11.31 8.59 -6.43
C GLY A 3 -12.03 8.07 -5.20
N GLY A 4 -11.24 7.87 -4.13
CA GLY A 4 -11.70 8.12 -2.78
C GLY A 4 -12.18 6.92 -1.96
N ASP A 5 -11.34 5.90 -1.80
CA ASP A 5 -11.27 5.13 -0.56
C ASP A 5 -9.79 4.84 -0.29
N ALA A 6 -9.34 5.02 0.94
CA ALA A 6 -7.96 4.75 1.31
C ALA A 6 -7.70 3.22 1.24
N MET A 7 -7.00 2.77 0.19
CA MET A 7 -6.65 1.36 -0.04
C MET A 7 -5.47 0.93 0.84
N ILE A 8 -5.66 0.89 2.16
CA ILE A 8 -4.69 0.27 3.09
C ILE A 8 -5.42 -0.82 3.86
N LEU A 9 -5.14 -2.07 3.47
CA LEU A 9 -5.68 -3.25 4.11
C LEU A 9 -4.70 -3.74 5.18
N ASP A 10 -5.19 -3.92 6.40
CA ASP A 10 -4.39 -4.53 7.46
C ASP A 10 -4.47 -6.05 7.36
N GLY A 11 -3.45 -6.67 6.77
CA GLY A 11 -3.39 -8.12 6.58
C GLY A 11 -3.45 -8.94 7.86
N ARG A 12 -3.17 -8.33 9.03
CA ARG A 12 -3.29 -8.99 10.35
C ARG A 12 -4.75 -9.21 10.76
N LYS A 13 -5.70 -8.56 10.08
CA LYS A 13 -7.15 -8.69 10.34
C LYS A 13 -7.83 -9.68 9.40
N PHE A 14 -7.10 -10.33 8.50
CA PHE A 14 -7.70 -11.33 7.62
C PHE A 14 -7.94 -12.63 8.38
N GLU A 15 -9.19 -13.10 8.35
CA GLU A 15 -9.60 -14.36 8.99
C GLU A 15 -9.36 -15.60 8.09
N ALA A 16 -9.08 -15.35 6.80
CA ALA A 16 -8.81 -16.36 5.79
C ALA A 16 -7.82 -15.81 4.75
N PRO A 17 -7.16 -16.67 3.95
CA PRO A 17 -6.34 -16.22 2.83
C PRO A 17 -7.14 -15.33 1.87
N VAL A 18 -6.52 -14.23 1.42
CA VAL A 18 -7.09 -13.32 0.44
C VAL A 18 -6.34 -13.42 -0.89
N THR A 19 -7.04 -13.22 -1.98
CA THR A 19 -6.45 -13.09 -3.32
C THR A 19 -6.69 -11.67 -3.81
N ILE A 20 -5.62 -11.00 -4.21
CA ILE A 20 -5.65 -9.66 -4.80
C ILE A 20 -4.99 -9.78 -6.18
N GLU A 21 -5.75 -9.46 -7.23
CA GLU A 21 -5.23 -9.42 -8.59
C GLU A 21 -4.65 -8.03 -8.88
N THR A 22 -3.54 -7.98 -9.61
CA THR A 22 -2.83 -6.75 -9.95
C THR A 22 -1.89 -7.01 -11.12
N GLU A 23 -1.49 -5.95 -11.84
CA GLU A 23 -0.44 -6.06 -12.86
C GLU A 23 0.95 -6.14 -12.23
N VAL A 24 1.17 -5.43 -11.11
CA VAL A 24 2.46 -5.38 -10.43
C VAL A 24 2.27 -5.47 -8.91
N CYS A 25 2.97 -6.44 -8.29
CA CYS A 25 3.10 -6.55 -6.85
C CYS A 25 4.48 -6.07 -6.39
N ILE A 26 4.53 -5.00 -5.59
CA ILE A 26 5.74 -4.50 -4.94
C ILE A 26 5.82 -5.05 -3.53
N VAL A 27 6.95 -5.67 -3.16
CA VAL A 27 7.20 -6.17 -1.81
C VAL A 27 8.09 -5.17 -1.06
N GLY A 28 7.51 -4.50 -0.07
CA GLY A 28 8.11 -3.46 0.76
C GLY A 28 7.71 -2.04 0.34
N SER A 29 7.22 -1.23 1.28
CA SER A 29 6.85 0.19 1.10
C SER A 29 7.94 1.16 1.61
N GLY A 30 9.19 0.72 1.63
CA GLY A 30 10.34 1.58 1.92
C GLY A 30 10.58 2.62 0.83
N ALA A 31 11.68 3.37 0.93
CA ALA A 31 11.98 4.49 0.02
C ALA A 31 11.91 4.14 -1.47
N GLY A 32 12.41 2.96 -1.87
CA GLY A 32 12.34 2.51 -3.27
C GLY A 32 10.94 2.06 -3.69
N GLY A 33 10.29 1.22 -2.88
CA GLY A 33 9.00 0.63 -3.21
C GLY A 33 7.87 1.66 -3.25
N ALA A 34 7.85 2.61 -2.32
CA ALA A 34 6.85 3.68 -2.29
C ALA A 34 6.97 4.61 -3.51
N VAL A 35 8.21 4.97 -3.89
CA VAL A 35 8.46 5.82 -5.08
C VAL A 35 8.04 5.08 -6.34
N LEU A 36 8.47 3.83 -6.52
CA LEU A 36 8.08 3.03 -7.68
C LEU A 36 6.57 2.87 -7.78
N GLY A 37 5.90 2.56 -6.67
CA GLY A 37 4.44 2.41 -6.62
C GLY A 37 3.71 3.69 -7.01
N LYS A 38 4.16 4.86 -6.53
CA LYS A 38 3.62 6.16 -6.95
C LYS A 38 3.74 6.36 -8.46
N GLU A 39 4.94 6.21 -9.02
CA GLU A 39 5.18 6.49 -10.43
C GLU A 39 4.40 5.52 -11.35
N LEU A 40 4.32 4.24 -10.99
CA LEU A 40 3.52 3.25 -11.72
C LEU A 40 2.01 3.56 -11.64
N ALA A 41 1.51 3.88 -10.45
CA ALA A 41 0.09 4.22 -10.27
C ALA A 41 -0.28 5.52 -11.03
N GLU A 42 0.58 6.53 -11.03
CA GLU A 42 0.40 7.76 -11.82
C GLU A 42 0.45 7.50 -13.33
N ALA A 43 1.21 6.49 -13.77
CA ALA A 43 1.20 6.01 -15.15
C ALA A 43 -0.04 5.17 -15.50
N GLY A 44 -0.93 4.91 -14.54
CA GLY A 44 -2.17 4.16 -14.74
C GLY A 44 -2.02 2.63 -14.64
N VAL A 45 -0.90 2.14 -14.13
CA VAL A 45 -0.68 0.70 -13.85
C VAL A 45 -1.43 0.32 -12.58
N ASP A 46 -2.10 -0.83 -12.59
CA ASP A 46 -2.69 -1.40 -11.38
C ASP A 46 -1.58 -2.02 -10.50
N VAL A 47 -1.41 -1.49 -9.29
CA VAL A 47 -0.28 -1.83 -8.40
C VAL A 47 -0.76 -2.16 -6.99
N VAL A 48 -0.25 -3.26 -6.44
CA VAL A 48 -0.36 -3.62 -5.03
C VAL A 48 1.00 -3.51 -4.35
N ILE A 49 1.03 -2.93 -3.15
CA ILE A 49 2.23 -2.88 -2.30
C ILE A 49 1.98 -3.71 -1.04
N LEU A 50 2.87 -4.66 -0.75
CA LEU A 50 2.85 -5.48 0.47
C LEU A 50 3.93 -5.02 1.43
N GLU A 51 3.56 -4.60 2.63
CA GLU A 51 4.49 -4.16 3.67
C GLU A 51 4.31 -5.01 4.94
N ALA A 52 5.43 -5.38 5.57
CA ALA A 52 5.42 -6.16 6.82
C ALA A 52 5.18 -5.28 8.05
N GLY A 53 5.59 -4.01 7.98
CA GLY A 53 5.36 -2.99 9.00
C GLY A 53 3.89 -2.56 9.13
N GLY A 54 3.60 -1.82 10.20
CA GLY A 54 2.30 -1.18 10.39
C GLY A 54 2.09 0.05 9.51
N HIS A 55 0.83 0.44 9.31
CA HIS A 55 0.52 1.75 8.74
C HIS A 55 0.69 2.83 9.81
N PHE A 56 1.61 3.76 9.59
CA PHE A 56 1.84 4.92 10.45
C PHE A 56 1.57 6.19 9.66
N GLY A 57 0.59 6.96 10.12
CA GLY A 57 0.27 8.28 9.60
C GLY A 57 1.02 9.36 10.35
N ARG A 58 0.80 10.62 9.94
CA ARG A 58 1.43 11.78 10.58
C ARG A 58 1.17 11.87 12.09
N ALA A 59 0.00 11.43 12.55
CA ALA A 59 -0.38 11.47 13.96
C ALA A 59 0.39 10.45 14.82
N ASP A 60 0.94 9.39 14.20
CA ASP A 60 1.73 8.37 14.91
C ASP A 60 3.18 8.80 15.13
N TYR A 61 3.63 9.85 14.44
CA TYR A 61 4.95 10.44 14.57
C TYR A 61 4.89 11.75 15.38
N GLY A 62 5.04 11.64 16.69
CA GLY A 62 5.38 12.77 17.57
C GLY A 62 4.21 13.40 18.33
N ALA A 63 4.19 13.12 19.64
CA ALA A 63 3.92 14.13 20.65
C ALA A 63 5.13 14.17 21.60
N GLU A 64 6.27 14.60 21.08
CA GLU A 64 7.41 15.14 21.86
C GLU A 64 8.04 16.30 21.08
#